data_AF-A0A1W5LD02-F1
#
_entry.id   AF-A0A1W5LD02-F1
#
_cell.length_a   1.000
_cell.length_b   1.000
_cell.length_c   1.000
_cell.angle_alpha   90.00
_cell.angle_beta   90.00
_cell.angle_gamma   90.00
#
_symmetry.space_group_name_H-M   'P 1'
#
loop_
_entity.id
_entity.type
_entity.pdbx_description
1 polymer ?
#
loop_
_entity_poly.entity_id
_entity_poly.type
_entity_poly.pdbx_seq_one_letter_code
_entity_poly.pdbx_strand_id
1 'polypeptide(L)'
;MKEKNLSSDLKIAREKKPLGIEEVAKKLSIPYDALERYGAFKAKISWEYLKELFCRPRRGKLVLVTATTPTPAGEGKTTTAIGLTDGLSRLGQKAALCLREPSMGPVFGAKGAATGSGLAQLIPREEINLHFTGDFAAVAAAHNLLAALIDNHLYHGNDLGIDPRKISWGRVVDINDRALRKILVGLESKKSFPRFSFFDIVAASEVMAILCLAQSYKDLRQRIADISIGRGRDDKNIDAEELGAAGAMSVLLVHAFKPNLVQTLENNPAFVHGGPFGNIAHGCSSVVSLNAALRLADWVVTEAGFGSDLGGEKFVNIVCRQSGLKPDCAVIVTTVRALKFHGGMTLDCLNQRDLYSLEKGFPNLLRHIQIVEEVLGIPAVVALNRFSADSGEEIDWLGKRLGSLGYPFAVCNHWAQGGEGALELARMVLERSRQLNCKLNFTYADGDPLIKKIEKIALNVYRAGSIALHPHAQEEIKVIERQELDHLPVCMAKTQYSFSVDPRLRGAPEGHELFVRELRVAAGAKYILVLCGEIYTMPGLPKVPASSSMDIDEEGKVIGTI
;
A
#
# COMPACT_ATOMS: atom_id res chain seq x y z
N MET A 1 14.23 -33.87 19.84
CA MET A 1 13.37 -32.94 19.08
C MET A 1 14.09 -31.61 19.02
N LYS A 2 14.66 -31.26 17.86
CA LYS A 2 15.40 -29.99 17.71
C LYS A 2 14.36 -28.88 17.55
N GLU A 3 14.38 -27.87 18.42
CA GLU A 3 13.70 -26.59 18.19
C GLU A 3 14.13 -26.06 16.82
N LYS A 4 13.30 -26.26 15.80
CA LYS A 4 13.48 -25.58 14.51
C LYS A 4 13.21 -24.10 14.79
N ASN A 5 14.26 -23.29 14.68
CA ASN A 5 14.30 -21.86 15.00
C ASN A 5 13.04 -21.10 14.56
N LEU A 6 12.15 -20.79 15.51
CA LEU A 6 11.17 -19.71 15.36
C LEU A 6 11.91 -18.40 15.12
N SER A 7 11.38 -17.53 14.25
CA SER A 7 11.88 -16.16 14.19
C SER A 7 11.68 -15.48 15.55
N SER A 8 12.62 -14.64 15.98
CA SER A 8 12.52 -13.91 17.25
C SER A 8 11.22 -13.12 17.37
N ASP A 9 10.73 -12.58 16.25
CA ASP A 9 9.49 -11.81 16.18
C ASP A 9 8.25 -12.67 16.44
N LEU A 10 8.21 -13.90 15.90
CA LEU A 10 7.11 -14.82 16.11
C LEU A 10 7.04 -15.28 17.58
N LYS A 11 8.21 -15.48 18.20
CA LYS A 11 8.31 -15.78 19.63
C LYS A 11 7.74 -14.64 20.48
N ILE A 12 8.15 -13.38 20.22
CA ILE A 12 7.61 -12.19 20.91
C ILE A 12 6.09 -12.11 20.76
N ALA A 13 5.57 -12.32 19.55
CA ALA A 13 4.14 -12.23 19.28
C ALA A 13 3.33 -13.30 20.04
N ARG A 14 3.86 -14.53 20.16
CA ARG A 14 3.20 -15.63 20.87
C ARG A 14 3.28 -15.52 22.39
N GLU A 15 4.33 -14.89 22.93
CA GLU A 15 4.49 -14.68 24.37
C GLU A 15 3.54 -13.60 24.92
N LYS A 16 3.05 -12.70 24.06
CA LYS A 16 2.14 -11.64 24.49
C LYS A 16 0.71 -12.17 24.62
N LYS A 17 0.07 -11.91 25.77
CA LYS A 17 -1.36 -12.19 25.97
C LYS A 17 -2.22 -11.06 25.35
N PRO A 18 -2.94 -11.31 24.24
CA PRO A 18 -3.83 -10.32 23.64
C PRO A 18 -5.04 -10.03 24.53
N LEU A 19 -5.58 -8.82 24.43
CA LEU A 19 -6.92 -8.53 24.94
C LEU A 19 -7.99 -9.14 24.04
N GLY A 20 -9.15 -9.49 24.61
CA GLY A 20 -10.35 -9.77 23.82
C GLY A 20 -10.69 -8.58 22.94
N ILE A 21 -11.14 -8.83 21.71
CA ILE A 21 -11.33 -7.77 20.72
C ILE A 21 -12.35 -6.72 21.17
N GLU A 22 -13.28 -7.08 22.04
CA GLU A 22 -14.25 -6.18 22.66
C GLU A 22 -13.59 -5.15 23.56
N GLU A 23 -12.54 -5.53 24.31
CA GLU A 23 -11.80 -4.59 25.15
C GLU A 23 -11.00 -3.60 24.31
N VAL A 24 -10.46 -4.05 23.17
CA VAL A 24 -9.81 -3.17 22.20
C VAL A 24 -10.82 -2.22 21.57
N ALA A 25 -12.00 -2.73 21.18
CA ALA A 25 -13.09 -1.93 20.63
C ALA A 25 -13.62 -0.87 21.61
N LYS A 26 -13.69 -1.19 22.91
CA LYS A 26 -14.04 -0.24 23.99
C LYS A 26 -13.09 0.95 24.05
N LYS A 27 -11.79 0.78 23.79
CA LYS A 27 -10.83 1.91 23.70
C LYS A 27 -11.22 2.91 22.61
N LEU A 28 -11.91 2.47 21.56
CA LEU A 28 -12.46 3.34 20.51
C LEU A 28 -13.93 3.73 20.74
N SER A 29 -14.55 3.28 21.82
CA SER A 29 -15.98 3.47 22.09
C SER A 29 -16.88 2.83 21.01
N ILE A 30 -16.42 1.72 20.42
CA ILE A 30 -17.23 0.90 19.51
C ILE A 30 -18.11 -0.03 20.38
N PRO A 31 -19.43 -0.04 20.16
CA PRO A 31 -20.33 -0.85 20.97
C PRO A 31 -20.24 -2.34 20.59
N TYR A 32 -20.64 -3.22 21.52
CA TYR A 32 -20.48 -4.66 21.40
C TYR A 32 -21.24 -5.28 20.21
N ASP A 33 -22.42 -4.74 19.92
CA ASP A 33 -23.32 -5.14 18.83
C ASP A 33 -22.81 -4.71 17.45
N ALA A 34 -21.90 -3.74 17.39
CA ALA A 34 -21.25 -3.33 16.15
C ALA A 34 -20.09 -4.24 15.73
N LEU A 35 -19.75 -5.27 16.52
CA LEU A 35 -18.62 -6.18 16.27
C LEU A 35 -19.07 -7.52 15.67
N GLU A 36 -18.59 -7.82 14.47
CA GLU A 36 -18.70 -9.11 13.80
C GLU A 36 -17.43 -9.93 14.08
N ARG A 37 -17.46 -10.80 15.09
CA ARG A 37 -16.26 -11.49 15.62
C ARG A 37 -15.72 -12.57 14.68
N TYR A 38 -14.40 -12.63 14.56
CA TYR A 38 -13.63 -13.69 13.90
C TYR A 38 -12.67 -14.31 14.93
N GLY A 39 -13.22 -15.22 15.75
CA GLY A 39 -12.54 -15.70 16.95
C GLY A 39 -12.47 -14.63 18.05
N ALA A 40 -11.54 -14.79 19.00
CA ALA A 40 -11.47 -13.94 20.20
C ALA A 40 -10.77 -12.59 20.00
N PHE A 41 -9.90 -12.47 18.98
CA PHE A 41 -8.93 -11.37 18.89
C PHE A 41 -9.04 -10.54 17.61
N LYS A 42 -10.08 -10.77 16.80
CA LYS A 42 -10.34 -10.06 15.54
C LYS A 42 -11.83 -9.85 15.37
N ALA A 43 -12.23 -8.74 14.77
CA ALA A 43 -13.61 -8.49 14.41
C ALA A 43 -13.70 -7.60 13.18
N LYS A 44 -14.77 -7.74 12.39
CA LYS A 44 -15.19 -6.73 11.43
C LYS A 44 -16.11 -5.71 12.13
N ILE A 45 -16.11 -4.48 11.66
CA ILE A 45 -17.06 -3.45 12.12
C ILE A 45 -18.31 -3.48 11.24
N SER A 46 -19.48 -3.62 11.86
CA SER A 46 -20.76 -3.68 11.16
C SER A 46 -21.02 -2.45 10.29
N TRP A 47 -21.67 -2.66 9.15
CA TRP A 47 -22.00 -1.57 8.24
C TRP A 47 -23.07 -0.64 8.81
N GLU A 48 -24.00 -1.18 9.60
CA GLU A 48 -25.04 -0.45 10.34
C GLU A 48 -24.40 0.66 11.18
N TYR A 49 -23.42 0.30 12.00
CA TYR A 49 -22.67 1.26 12.81
C TYR A 49 -21.84 2.22 11.95
N LEU A 50 -21.17 1.75 10.90
CA LEU A 50 -20.35 2.60 10.04
C LEU A 50 -21.17 3.68 9.32
N LYS A 51 -22.38 3.36 8.86
CA LYS A 51 -23.30 4.35 8.27
C LYS A 51 -23.60 5.48 9.24
N GLU A 52 -23.98 5.15 10.46
CA GLU A 52 -24.25 6.15 11.51
C GLU A 52 -23.00 6.93 11.91
N LEU A 53 -21.87 6.23 12.02
CA LEU A 53 -20.59 6.84 12.34
C LEU A 53 -20.22 7.89 11.28
N PHE A 54 -20.37 7.59 10.00
CA PHE A 54 -19.97 8.48 8.91
C PHE A 54 -20.79 9.78 8.84
N CYS A 55 -22.00 9.80 9.41
CA CYS A 55 -22.79 11.03 9.60
C CYS A 55 -22.22 11.96 10.69
N ARG A 56 -21.31 11.48 11.55
CA ARG A 56 -20.67 12.30 12.59
C ARG A 56 -19.53 13.14 12.00
N PRO A 57 -19.24 14.33 12.55
CA PRO A 57 -18.09 15.12 12.11
C PRO A 57 -16.78 14.39 12.42
N ARG A 58 -15.78 14.57 11.53
CA ARG A 58 -14.41 14.13 11.77
C ARG A 58 -13.85 14.84 13.02
N ARG A 59 -13.12 14.09 13.86
CA ARG A 59 -12.52 14.61 15.10
C ARG A 59 -11.00 14.46 15.14
N GLY A 60 -10.48 13.40 14.54
CA GLY A 60 -9.06 13.04 14.63
C GLY A 60 -8.16 13.70 13.59
N LYS A 61 -6.89 13.79 13.95
CA LYS A 61 -5.77 14.13 13.05
C LYS A 61 -5.24 12.89 12.34
N LEU A 62 -4.84 13.06 11.08
CA LEU A 62 -4.31 11.99 10.23
C LEU A 62 -2.80 12.16 10.06
N VAL A 63 -2.05 11.10 10.36
CA VAL A 63 -0.60 11.05 10.20
C VAL A 63 -0.23 10.05 9.12
N LEU A 64 0.44 10.51 8.07
CA LEU A 64 0.95 9.66 6.99
C LEU A 64 2.39 9.22 7.29
N VAL A 65 2.61 7.93 7.48
CA VAL A 65 3.95 7.35 7.57
C VAL A 65 4.40 6.92 6.17
N THR A 66 5.51 7.47 5.73
CA THR A 66 6.21 7.12 4.49
C THR A 66 7.68 6.80 4.81
N ALA A 67 8.48 6.48 3.81
CA ALA A 67 9.89 6.21 4.00
C ALA A 67 10.75 6.83 2.90
N THR A 68 12.06 6.74 3.08
CA THR A 68 13.03 6.87 2.01
C THR A 68 12.90 5.74 0.99
N THR A 69 13.66 5.84 -0.09
CA THR A 69 13.71 4.82 -1.13
C THR A 69 14.08 3.47 -0.50
N PRO A 70 13.28 2.41 -0.70
CA PRO A 70 13.57 1.11 -0.11
C PRO A 70 14.93 0.55 -0.50
N THR A 71 15.58 -0.08 0.47
CA THR A 71 16.85 -0.78 0.32
C THR A 71 16.71 -2.23 0.80
N PRO A 72 17.60 -3.14 0.39
CA PRO A 72 17.59 -4.50 0.96
C PRO A 72 17.91 -4.55 2.46
N ALA A 73 18.42 -3.46 3.06
CA ALA A 73 18.66 -3.36 4.50
C ALA A 73 17.37 -3.19 5.31
N GLY A 74 16.32 -2.65 4.67
CA GLY A 74 15.03 -2.38 5.29
C GLY A 74 15.01 -1.08 6.09
N GLU A 75 13.90 -0.35 5.96
CA GLU A 75 13.72 0.95 6.62
C GLU A 75 12.87 0.84 7.89
N GLY A 76 12.02 -0.20 8.00
CA GLY A 76 11.18 -0.42 9.17
C GLY A 76 9.92 0.47 9.24
N LYS A 77 9.39 0.93 8.10
CA LYS A 77 8.25 1.86 8.04
C LYS A 77 7.02 1.41 8.84
N THR A 78 6.56 0.17 8.62
CA THR A 78 5.38 -0.37 9.32
C THR A 78 5.63 -0.52 10.82
N THR A 79 6.85 -0.91 11.20
CA THR A 79 7.31 -0.95 12.59
C THR A 79 7.22 0.44 13.23
N THR A 80 7.62 1.49 12.51
CA THR A 80 7.48 2.89 12.96
C THR A 80 6.03 3.34 13.06
N ALA A 81 5.15 2.95 12.12
CA ALA A 81 3.73 3.27 12.20
C ALA A 81 3.07 2.67 13.45
N ILE A 82 3.38 1.41 13.76
CA ILE A 82 2.93 0.74 14.99
C ILE A 82 3.53 1.42 16.22
N GLY A 83 4.85 1.61 16.24
CA GLY A 83 5.55 2.25 17.35
C GLY A 83 5.07 3.67 17.64
N LEU A 84 4.78 4.47 16.61
CA LEU A 84 4.20 5.81 16.75
C LEU A 84 2.80 5.75 17.37
N THR A 85 1.97 4.79 16.95
CA THR A 85 0.62 4.60 17.52
C THR A 85 0.72 4.25 19.01
N ASP A 86 1.63 3.36 19.37
CA ASP A 86 1.89 2.98 20.75
C ASP A 86 2.45 4.16 21.57
N GLY A 87 3.38 4.92 21.00
CA GLY A 87 3.94 6.13 21.60
C GLY A 87 2.89 7.23 21.85
N LEU A 88 2.00 7.49 20.88
CA LEU A 88 0.88 8.42 21.05
C LEU A 88 -0.07 7.96 22.16
N SER A 89 -0.36 6.66 22.22
CA SER A 89 -1.22 6.07 23.26
C SER A 89 -0.61 6.22 24.66
N ARG A 90 0.71 6.04 24.79
CA ARG A 90 1.45 6.27 26.04
C ARG A 90 1.47 7.73 26.47
N LEU A 91 1.41 8.67 25.53
CA LEU A 91 1.22 10.10 25.80
C LEU A 91 -0.24 10.45 26.16
N GLY A 92 -1.10 9.44 26.40
CA GLY A 92 -2.50 9.62 26.79
C GLY A 92 -3.41 10.03 25.63
N GLN A 93 -2.95 9.96 24.39
CA GLN A 93 -3.77 10.27 23.22
C GLN A 93 -4.61 9.06 22.80
N LYS A 94 -5.87 9.27 22.40
CA LYS A 94 -6.68 8.21 21.80
C LYS A 94 -6.20 7.96 20.36
N ALA A 95 -5.29 7.02 20.17
CA ALA A 95 -4.71 6.71 18.86
C ALA A 95 -5.27 5.41 18.25
N ALA A 96 -5.39 5.39 16.93
CA ALA A 96 -5.71 4.21 16.14
C ALA A 96 -4.75 4.10 14.95
N LEU A 97 -4.43 2.86 14.58
CA LEU A 97 -3.60 2.55 13.43
C LEU A 97 -4.47 2.08 12.25
N CYS A 98 -4.09 2.42 11.02
CA CYS A 98 -4.72 1.91 9.79
C CYS A 98 -3.63 1.38 8.84
N LEU A 99 -3.54 0.06 8.71
CA LEU A 99 -2.57 -0.63 7.86
C LEU A 99 -3.27 -1.43 6.76
N ARG A 100 -2.45 -1.82 5.78
CA ARG A 100 -2.86 -2.73 4.71
C ARG A 100 -2.81 -4.17 5.19
N GLU A 101 -3.74 -4.96 4.70
CA GLU A 101 -3.60 -6.41 4.74
C GLU A 101 -2.49 -6.84 3.76
N PRO A 102 -1.54 -7.68 4.22
CA PRO A 102 -0.51 -8.23 3.33
C PRO A 102 -1.11 -9.25 2.37
N SER A 103 -0.64 -9.23 1.12
CA SER A 103 -0.82 -10.34 0.19
C SER A 103 -0.09 -11.58 0.72
N MET A 104 -0.71 -12.74 0.54
CA MET A 104 -0.20 -14.03 0.98
C MET A 104 0.95 -14.52 0.07
N GLY A 105 0.94 -14.21 -1.22
CA GLY A 105 1.96 -14.66 -2.17
C GLY A 105 3.41 -14.34 -1.74
N PRO A 106 3.73 -13.10 -1.32
CA PRO A 106 5.04 -12.72 -0.80
C PRO A 106 5.51 -13.48 0.44
N VAL A 107 4.60 -13.94 1.30
CA VAL A 107 4.91 -14.69 2.54
C VAL A 107 5.65 -15.98 2.20
N PHE A 108 5.19 -16.71 1.18
CA PHE A 108 5.83 -17.93 0.70
C PHE A 108 7.08 -17.68 -0.15
N GLY A 109 7.32 -16.42 -0.55
CA GLY A 109 8.40 -16.01 -1.45
C GLY A 109 9.66 -15.58 -0.71
N ALA A 110 9.84 -14.26 -0.61
CA ALA A 110 11.08 -13.64 -0.13
C ALA A 110 10.84 -12.51 0.89
N LYS A 111 9.59 -12.13 1.16
CA LYS A 111 9.26 -10.95 1.97
C LYS A 111 8.71 -11.41 3.33
N GLY A 112 9.30 -10.93 4.41
CA GLY A 112 8.75 -11.08 5.76
C GLY A 112 7.44 -10.29 5.94
N ALA A 113 6.67 -10.66 6.95
CA ALA A 113 5.34 -10.11 7.21
C ALA A 113 5.25 -8.58 7.33
N ALA A 114 4.15 -8.03 6.83
CA ALA A 114 3.82 -6.60 6.86
C ALA A 114 3.09 -6.18 8.16
N THR A 115 3.41 -6.85 9.27
CA THR A 115 2.77 -6.68 10.58
C THR A 115 3.70 -6.07 11.63
N GLY A 116 4.76 -5.38 11.19
CA GLY A 116 5.82 -4.85 12.06
C GLY A 116 6.84 -5.91 12.50
N SER A 117 7.72 -5.54 13.43
CA SER A 117 8.80 -6.39 13.94
C SER A 117 9.21 -5.96 15.37
N GLY A 118 9.88 -6.84 16.12
CA GLY A 118 10.32 -6.56 17.49
C GLY A 118 9.15 -6.34 18.44
N LEU A 119 9.23 -5.32 19.30
CA LEU A 119 8.16 -4.95 20.23
C LEU A 119 7.07 -4.05 19.59
N ALA A 120 7.19 -3.70 18.31
CA ALA A 120 6.18 -2.93 17.58
C ALA A 120 5.56 -3.79 16.47
N GLN A 121 4.64 -4.66 16.86
CA GLN A 121 3.94 -5.60 15.97
C GLN A 121 2.42 -5.54 16.13
N LEU A 122 1.71 -5.99 15.09
CA LEU A 122 0.31 -6.37 15.15
C LEU A 122 0.14 -7.82 15.59
N ILE A 123 -0.95 -8.09 16.32
CA ILE A 123 -1.38 -9.43 16.70
C ILE A 123 -2.88 -9.62 16.41
N PRO A 124 -3.31 -10.82 15.99
CA PRO A 124 -2.51 -12.05 15.77
C PRO A 124 -1.75 -12.05 14.43
N ARG A 125 -0.42 -12.12 14.48
CA ARG A 125 0.48 -11.99 13.32
C ARG A 125 0.24 -13.03 12.23
N GLU A 126 0.18 -14.31 12.62
CA GLU A 126 0.06 -15.42 11.67
C GLU A 126 -1.22 -15.32 10.86
N GLU A 127 -2.34 -15.02 11.52
CA GLU A 127 -3.63 -14.90 10.86
C GLU A 127 -3.66 -13.73 9.89
N ILE A 128 -3.07 -12.58 10.24
CA ILE A 128 -3.01 -11.40 9.36
C ILE A 128 -2.21 -11.69 8.07
N ASN A 129 -1.18 -12.53 8.14
CA ASN A 129 -0.33 -12.84 6.98
C ASN A 129 -0.83 -14.00 6.12
N LEU A 130 -1.89 -14.69 6.53
CA LEU A 130 -2.49 -15.81 5.80
C LEU A 130 -3.89 -15.44 5.31
N HIS A 131 -4.92 -16.16 5.78
CA HIS A 131 -6.30 -15.95 5.31
C HIS A 131 -7.02 -14.79 5.99
N PHE A 132 -6.50 -14.32 7.12
CA PHE A 132 -7.07 -13.27 7.95
C PHE A 132 -8.59 -13.40 8.15
N THR A 133 -9.38 -12.52 7.54
CA THR A 133 -10.85 -12.54 7.58
C THR A 133 -11.50 -12.88 6.23
N GLY A 134 -10.69 -13.26 5.22
CA GLY A 134 -11.13 -13.70 3.90
C GLY A 134 -11.25 -12.60 2.84
N ASP A 135 -10.77 -11.39 3.12
CA ASP A 135 -10.98 -10.22 2.24
C ASP A 135 -10.29 -10.39 0.88
N PHE A 136 -9.04 -10.84 0.86
CA PHE A 136 -8.33 -11.16 -0.39
C PHE A 136 -9.00 -12.28 -1.18
N ALA A 137 -9.53 -13.30 -0.49
CA ALA A 137 -10.26 -14.39 -1.15
C ALA A 137 -11.56 -13.89 -1.80
N ALA A 138 -12.30 -13.00 -1.13
CA ALA A 138 -13.49 -12.35 -1.68
C ALA A 138 -13.16 -11.48 -2.90
N VAL A 139 -12.06 -10.72 -2.86
CA VAL A 139 -11.58 -9.93 -4.01
C VAL A 139 -11.21 -10.84 -5.18
N ALA A 140 -10.51 -11.96 -4.91
CA ALA A 140 -10.16 -12.93 -5.93
C ALA A 140 -11.41 -13.54 -6.58
N ALA A 141 -12.39 -13.93 -5.76
CA ALA A 141 -13.66 -14.50 -6.23
C ALA A 141 -14.43 -13.50 -7.10
N ALA A 142 -14.57 -12.24 -6.66
CA ALA A 142 -15.25 -11.20 -7.43
C ALA A 142 -14.55 -10.90 -8.76
N HIS A 143 -13.21 -10.78 -8.75
CA HIS A 143 -12.44 -10.56 -9.98
C HIS A 143 -12.59 -11.72 -10.97
N ASN A 144 -12.45 -12.96 -10.49
CA ASN A 144 -12.50 -14.14 -11.34
C ASN A 144 -13.93 -14.46 -11.80
N LEU A 145 -14.97 -14.05 -11.04
CA LEU A 145 -16.35 -14.10 -11.51
C LEU A 145 -16.54 -13.22 -12.75
N LEU A 146 -16.01 -12.00 -12.77
CA LEU A 146 -16.05 -11.13 -13.96
C LEU A 146 -15.37 -11.81 -15.16
N ALA A 147 -14.17 -12.37 -14.95
CA ALA A 147 -13.47 -13.10 -16.00
C ALA A 147 -14.27 -14.30 -16.54
N ALA A 148 -14.95 -15.05 -15.66
CA ALA A 148 -15.80 -16.16 -16.04
C ALA A 148 -17.04 -15.70 -16.81
N LEU A 149 -17.68 -14.60 -16.40
CA LEU A 149 -18.83 -14.03 -17.10
C LEU A 149 -18.48 -13.54 -18.50
N ILE A 150 -17.29 -12.95 -18.68
CA ILE A 150 -16.80 -12.53 -20.00
C ILE A 150 -16.69 -13.74 -20.94
N ASP A 151 -16.00 -14.80 -20.50
CA ASP A 151 -15.81 -15.98 -21.32
C ASP A 151 -17.13 -16.76 -21.55
N ASN A 152 -18.04 -16.75 -20.57
CA ASN A 152 -19.38 -17.30 -20.69
C ASN A 152 -20.21 -16.55 -21.74
N HIS A 153 -20.16 -15.21 -21.73
CA HIS A 153 -20.86 -14.37 -22.70
C HIS A 153 -20.34 -14.61 -24.12
N LEU A 154 -19.02 -14.76 -24.29
CA LEU A 154 -18.43 -15.16 -25.57
C LEU A 154 -18.98 -16.52 -26.02
N TYR A 155 -19.00 -17.51 -25.13
CA TYR A 155 -19.48 -18.87 -25.44
C TYR A 155 -20.95 -18.91 -25.87
N HIS A 156 -21.81 -18.07 -25.28
CA HIS A 156 -23.25 -18.10 -25.47
C HIS A 156 -23.79 -17.22 -26.60
N GLY A 157 -22.94 -16.57 -27.40
CA GLY A 157 -23.37 -15.83 -28.58
C GLY A 157 -22.68 -14.49 -28.77
N ASN A 158 -22.09 -13.94 -27.71
CA ASN A 158 -21.39 -12.66 -27.71
C ASN A 158 -22.27 -11.49 -28.21
N ASP A 159 -23.48 -11.36 -27.67
CA ASP A 159 -24.46 -10.35 -28.12
C ASP A 159 -23.93 -8.90 -27.95
N LEU A 160 -23.15 -8.65 -26.90
CA LEU A 160 -22.42 -7.37 -26.69
C LEU A 160 -21.30 -7.09 -27.71
N GLY A 161 -20.98 -8.04 -28.60
CA GLY A 161 -20.00 -7.82 -29.66
C GLY A 161 -18.56 -7.63 -29.19
N ILE A 162 -18.19 -8.20 -28.03
CA ILE A 162 -16.84 -8.15 -27.44
C ILE A 162 -15.82 -8.67 -28.47
N ASP A 163 -14.71 -7.95 -28.69
CA ASP A 163 -13.58 -8.46 -29.45
C ASP A 163 -12.66 -9.26 -28.50
N PRO A 164 -12.52 -10.61 -28.65
CA PRO A 164 -11.72 -11.42 -27.74
C PRO A 164 -10.24 -11.02 -27.68
N ARG A 165 -9.75 -10.29 -28.68
CA ARG A 165 -8.36 -9.80 -28.76
C ARG A 165 -8.15 -8.49 -27.99
N LYS A 166 -9.23 -7.78 -27.69
CA LYS A 166 -9.23 -6.48 -26.98
C LYS A 166 -9.76 -6.58 -25.55
N ILE A 167 -9.90 -7.79 -25.01
CA ILE A 167 -10.21 -7.99 -23.59
C ILE A 167 -8.98 -7.57 -22.78
N SER A 168 -9.19 -6.57 -21.92
CA SER A 168 -8.17 -6.07 -20.98
C SER A 168 -8.22 -6.81 -19.64
N TRP A 169 -9.33 -7.49 -19.34
CA TRP A 169 -9.55 -8.18 -18.08
C TRP A 169 -8.95 -9.59 -18.06
N GLY A 170 -8.03 -9.81 -17.10
CA GLY A 170 -7.37 -11.08 -16.84
C GLY A 170 -8.06 -11.90 -15.75
N ARG A 171 -7.27 -12.68 -15.03
CA ARG A 171 -7.66 -13.40 -13.81
C ARG A 171 -6.68 -13.07 -12.68
N VAL A 172 -6.98 -13.49 -11.45
CA VAL A 172 -6.08 -13.29 -10.31
C VAL A 172 -5.94 -14.51 -9.42
N VAL A 173 -4.78 -14.62 -8.78
CA VAL A 173 -4.48 -15.61 -7.72
C VAL A 173 -3.50 -14.99 -6.72
N ASP A 174 -3.70 -15.21 -5.43
CA ASP A 174 -2.84 -14.59 -4.40
C ASP A 174 -1.60 -15.45 -4.07
N ILE A 175 -0.88 -15.84 -5.13
CA ILE A 175 0.34 -16.67 -5.08
C ILE A 175 1.34 -16.08 -6.07
N ASN A 176 2.63 -16.13 -5.74
CA ASN A 176 3.69 -15.69 -6.64
C ASN A 176 3.96 -16.73 -7.75
N ASP A 177 3.18 -16.70 -8.84
CA ASP A 177 3.32 -17.66 -9.93
C ASP A 177 3.66 -17.01 -11.28
N ARG A 178 4.95 -16.98 -11.61
CA ARG A 178 5.45 -16.39 -12.86
C ARG A 178 4.98 -17.11 -14.12
N ALA A 179 4.57 -18.38 -14.04
CA ALA A 179 4.16 -19.15 -15.21
C ALA A 179 2.80 -18.69 -15.76
N LEU A 180 1.97 -18.07 -14.91
CA LEU A 180 0.63 -17.61 -15.28
C LEU A 180 0.60 -16.18 -15.86
N ARG A 181 1.75 -15.51 -15.99
CA ARG A 181 1.86 -14.15 -16.55
C ARG A 181 1.28 -14.00 -17.96
N LYS A 182 1.33 -15.08 -18.76
CA LYS A 182 0.74 -15.13 -20.09
C LYS A 182 0.30 -16.55 -20.38
N ILE A 183 -0.98 -16.72 -20.67
CA ILE A 183 -1.61 -18.01 -20.91
C ILE A 183 -2.52 -17.95 -22.14
N LEU A 184 -2.86 -19.12 -22.66
CA LEU A 184 -3.89 -19.31 -23.67
C LEU A 184 -5.07 -20.03 -23.01
N VAL A 185 -6.27 -19.46 -23.08
CA VAL A 185 -7.50 -20.01 -22.49
C VAL A 185 -8.51 -20.39 -23.56
N GLY A 186 -9.58 -21.11 -23.20
CA GLY A 186 -10.70 -21.40 -24.09
C GLY A 186 -10.43 -22.51 -25.11
N LEU A 187 -9.63 -23.52 -24.73
CA LEU A 187 -9.22 -24.62 -25.63
C LEU A 187 -10.17 -25.83 -25.64
N GLU A 188 -11.16 -25.87 -24.75
CA GLU A 188 -11.95 -27.10 -24.48
C GLU A 188 -12.99 -27.41 -25.56
N SER A 189 -13.49 -26.43 -26.31
CA SER A 189 -14.59 -26.67 -27.25
C SER A 189 -14.53 -25.76 -28.47
N LYS A 190 -15.18 -26.18 -29.57
CA LYS A 190 -15.38 -25.34 -30.78
C LYS A 190 -16.19 -24.06 -30.50
N LYS A 191 -16.95 -24.03 -29.41
CA LYS A 191 -17.74 -22.86 -28.97
C LYS A 191 -16.92 -21.91 -28.09
N SER A 192 -15.85 -22.40 -27.48
CA SER A 192 -14.90 -21.60 -26.71
C SER A 192 -14.02 -20.80 -27.67
N PHE A 193 -13.68 -19.57 -27.31
CA PHE A 193 -12.82 -18.71 -28.11
C PHE A 193 -11.38 -18.76 -27.57
N PRO A 194 -10.42 -19.35 -28.31
CA PRO A 194 -9.02 -19.31 -27.91
C PRO A 194 -8.52 -17.87 -27.86
N ARG A 195 -8.04 -17.44 -26.70
CA ARG A 195 -7.49 -16.09 -26.53
C ARG A 195 -6.35 -16.06 -25.53
N PHE A 196 -5.45 -15.10 -25.73
CA PHE A 196 -4.45 -14.79 -24.70
C PHE A 196 -5.14 -14.17 -23.48
N SER A 197 -4.64 -14.54 -22.31
CA SER A 197 -5.02 -13.98 -21.02
C SER A 197 -3.79 -13.98 -20.11
N PHE A 198 -3.97 -13.50 -18.88
CA PHE A 198 -2.94 -13.48 -17.85
C PHE A 198 -3.56 -13.69 -16.47
N PHE A 199 -2.72 -14.04 -15.50
CA PHE A 199 -3.03 -13.89 -14.08
C PHE A 199 -2.16 -12.80 -13.46
N ASP A 200 -2.79 -11.96 -12.64
CA ASP A 200 -2.13 -11.03 -11.73
C ASP A 200 -2.24 -11.49 -10.28
N ILE A 201 -1.40 -10.96 -9.40
CA ILE A 201 -1.59 -11.19 -7.97
C ILE A 201 -2.84 -10.43 -7.51
N VAL A 202 -3.59 -10.97 -6.53
CA VAL A 202 -4.86 -10.36 -6.07
C VAL A 202 -4.69 -8.90 -5.63
N ALA A 203 -3.56 -8.57 -5.00
CA ALA A 203 -3.25 -7.19 -4.62
C ALA A 203 -3.05 -6.21 -5.79
N ALA A 204 -2.87 -6.70 -7.02
CA ALA A 204 -2.82 -5.88 -8.24
C ALA A 204 -4.18 -5.77 -8.94
N SER A 205 -5.21 -6.48 -8.45
CA SER A 205 -6.58 -6.41 -8.97
C SER A 205 -7.15 -5.00 -8.86
N GLU A 206 -7.82 -4.54 -9.92
CA GLU A 206 -8.62 -3.31 -9.85
C GLU A 206 -9.73 -3.41 -8.79
N VAL A 207 -10.27 -4.61 -8.55
CA VAL A 207 -11.25 -4.85 -7.48
C VAL A 207 -10.66 -4.55 -6.10
N MET A 208 -9.37 -4.85 -5.88
CA MET A 208 -8.67 -4.47 -4.64
C MET A 208 -8.56 -2.95 -4.51
N ALA A 209 -8.20 -2.25 -5.60
CA ALA A 209 -8.16 -0.79 -5.59
C ALA A 209 -9.54 -0.16 -5.35
N ILE A 210 -10.59 -0.70 -5.96
CA ILE A 210 -11.99 -0.30 -5.75
C ILE A 210 -12.39 -0.50 -4.28
N LEU A 211 -12.11 -1.67 -3.69
CA LEU A 211 -12.37 -1.94 -2.27
C LEU A 211 -11.70 -0.89 -1.36
N CYS A 212 -10.50 -0.46 -1.72
CA CYS A 212 -9.75 0.51 -0.95
C CYS A 212 -10.20 1.96 -1.14
N LEU A 213 -10.76 2.32 -2.30
CA LEU A 213 -11.18 3.69 -2.62
C LEU A 213 -12.67 3.95 -2.40
N ALA A 214 -13.49 2.91 -2.38
CA ALA A 214 -14.93 3.04 -2.20
C ALA A 214 -15.27 3.56 -0.79
N GLN A 215 -16.30 4.43 -0.71
CA GLN A 215 -16.73 5.07 0.54
C GLN A 215 -18.06 4.52 1.09
N SER A 216 -18.80 3.77 0.27
CA SER A 216 -20.05 3.10 0.66
C SER A 216 -20.33 1.90 -0.24
N TYR A 217 -21.27 1.02 0.13
CA TYR A 217 -21.70 -0.05 -0.77
C TYR A 217 -22.27 0.46 -2.10
N LYS A 218 -22.93 1.63 -2.10
CA LYS A 218 -23.42 2.25 -3.33
C LYS A 218 -22.25 2.66 -4.24
N ASP A 219 -21.24 3.30 -3.66
CA ASP A 219 -20.01 3.68 -4.37
C ASP A 219 -19.21 2.45 -4.82
N LEU A 220 -19.12 1.41 -3.98
CA LEU A 220 -18.50 0.13 -4.32
C LEU A 220 -19.16 -0.51 -5.55
N ARG A 221 -20.49 -0.67 -5.55
CA ARG A 221 -21.22 -1.24 -6.69
C ARG A 221 -21.04 -0.39 -7.95
N GLN A 222 -21.12 0.94 -7.83
CA GLN A 222 -20.95 1.83 -8.98
C GLN A 222 -19.55 1.72 -9.57
N ARG A 223 -18.50 1.70 -8.73
CA ARG A 223 -17.13 1.52 -9.20
C ARG A 223 -16.91 0.17 -9.87
N ILE A 224 -17.59 -0.87 -9.40
CA ILE A 224 -17.56 -2.18 -10.06
C ILE A 224 -18.28 -2.13 -11.42
N ALA A 225 -19.43 -1.46 -11.48
CA ALA A 225 -20.17 -1.24 -12.73
C ALA A 225 -19.29 -0.54 -13.78
N ASP A 226 -18.51 0.46 -13.35
CA ASP A 226 -17.63 1.25 -14.21
C ASP A 226 -16.36 0.49 -14.68
N ILE A 227 -16.13 -0.77 -14.27
CA ILE A 227 -14.96 -1.55 -14.71
C ILE A 227 -15.05 -1.82 -16.22
N SER A 228 -14.05 -1.36 -16.98
CA SER A 228 -13.90 -1.70 -18.40
C SER A 228 -13.32 -3.11 -18.57
N ILE A 229 -14.06 -4.01 -19.22
CA ILE A 229 -13.64 -5.39 -19.48
C ILE A 229 -12.85 -5.54 -20.79
N GLY A 230 -12.94 -4.53 -21.66
CA GLY A 230 -12.34 -4.52 -22.97
C GLY A 230 -13.14 -3.68 -23.95
N ARG A 231 -12.97 -3.97 -25.24
CA ARG A 231 -13.66 -3.26 -26.33
C ARG A 231 -14.41 -4.19 -27.27
N GLY A 232 -15.50 -3.67 -27.81
CA GLY A 232 -16.24 -4.28 -28.90
C GLY A 232 -15.52 -4.20 -30.25
N ARG A 233 -16.12 -4.82 -31.26
CA ARG A 233 -15.64 -4.73 -32.67
C ARG A 233 -15.77 -3.32 -33.24
N ASP A 234 -16.71 -2.53 -32.73
CA ASP A 234 -16.91 -1.11 -33.04
C ASP A 234 -16.00 -0.18 -32.22
N ASP A 235 -15.07 -0.75 -31.44
CA ASP A 235 -14.11 -0.06 -30.57
C ASP A 235 -14.74 0.70 -29.39
N LYS A 236 -16.02 0.48 -29.09
CA LYS A 236 -16.65 0.96 -27.85
C LYS A 236 -16.15 0.17 -26.66
N ASN A 237 -15.92 0.85 -25.54
CA ASN A 237 -15.67 0.20 -24.27
C ASN A 237 -16.91 -0.57 -23.85
N ILE A 238 -16.70 -1.76 -23.30
CA ILE A 238 -17.76 -2.56 -22.68
C ILE A 238 -17.43 -2.64 -21.20
N ASP A 239 -18.40 -2.34 -20.35
CA ASP A 239 -18.22 -2.35 -18.90
C ASP A 239 -18.83 -3.58 -18.21
N ALA A 240 -18.62 -3.70 -16.90
CA ALA A 240 -19.13 -4.81 -16.11
C ALA A 240 -20.65 -4.73 -15.84
N GLU A 241 -21.28 -3.55 -15.95
CA GLU A 241 -22.73 -3.39 -15.83
C GLU A 241 -23.44 -3.90 -17.08
N GLU A 242 -22.91 -3.63 -18.27
CA GLU A 242 -23.43 -4.15 -19.55
C GLU A 242 -23.42 -5.68 -19.60
N LEU A 243 -22.46 -6.31 -18.91
CA LEU A 243 -22.38 -7.76 -18.73
C LEU A 243 -23.29 -8.29 -17.59
N GLY A 244 -23.94 -7.40 -16.83
CA GLY A 244 -24.74 -7.76 -15.65
C GLY A 244 -23.92 -8.27 -14.46
N ALA A 245 -22.62 -8.01 -14.42
CA ALA A 245 -21.70 -8.57 -13.42
C ALA A 245 -21.65 -7.77 -12.11
N ALA A 246 -21.91 -6.46 -12.16
CA ALA A 246 -21.64 -5.55 -11.04
C ALA A 246 -22.35 -5.93 -9.74
N GLY A 247 -23.62 -6.34 -9.82
CA GLY A 247 -24.39 -6.78 -8.66
C GLY A 247 -23.79 -8.04 -8.02
N ALA A 248 -23.50 -9.07 -8.82
CA ALA A 248 -22.98 -10.35 -8.33
C ALA A 248 -21.58 -10.20 -7.71
N MET A 249 -20.71 -9.41 -8.33
CA MET A 249 -19.41 -9.07 -7.77
C MET A 249 -19.54 -8.31 -6.44
N SER A 250 -20.48 -7.37 -6.34
CA SER A 250 -20.73 -6.63 -5.10
C SER A 250 -21.18 -7.53 -3.96
N VAL A 251 -22.02 -8.54 -4.24
CA VAL A 251 -22.47 -9.54 -3.25
C VAL A 251 -21.28 -10.28 -2.65
N LEU A 252 -20.30 -10.67 -3.46
CA LEU A 252 -19.09 -11.36 -2.98
C LEU A 252 -18.24 -10.47 -2.05
N LEU A 253 -18.36 -9.15 -2.14
CA LEU A 253 -17.56 -8.19 -1.36
C LEU A 253 -18.29 -7.63 -0.14
N VAL A 254 -19.54 -8.04 0.13
CA VAL A 254 -20.36 -7.48 1.23
C VAL A 254 -19.62 -7.53 2.56
N HIS A 255 -19.03 -8.68 2.92
CA HIS A 255 -18.25 -8.79 4.16
C HIS A 255 -16.84 -8.21 4.04
N ALA A 256 -16.21 -8.37 2.87
CA ALA A 256 -14.86 -7.89 2.62
C ALA A 256 -14.72 -6.38 2.66
N PHE A 257 -15.81 -5.61 2.46
CA PHE A 257 -15.79 -4.15 2.53
C PHE A 257 -15.76 -3.59 3.96
N LYS A 258 -16.07 -4.41 4.96
CA LYS A 258 -16.09 -4.00 6.37
C LYS A 258 -14.68 -4.05 6.95
N PRO A 259 -14.16 -2.96 7.56
CA PRO A 259 -12.83 -2.91 8.14
C PRO A 259 -12.63 -3.95 9.25
N ASN A 260 -11.45 -4.57 9.26
CA ASN A 260 -11.05 -5.51 10.31
C ASN A 260 -10.34 -4.77 11.44
N LEU A 261 -10.80 -4.96 12.68
CA LEU A 261 -10.19 -4.50 13.91
C LEU A 261 -9.34 -5.62 14.52
N VAL A 262 -8.11 -5.27 14.85
CA VAL A 262 -7.10 -6.06 15.58
C VAL A 262 -6.37 -5.14 16.57
N GLN A 263 -5.21 -5.56 17.07
CA GLN A 263 -4.47 -4.77 18.06
C GLN A 263 -2.94 -4.84 17.88
N THR A 264 -2.24 -3.84 18.41
CA THR A 264 -0.78 -3.88 18.59
C THR A 264 -0.39 -4.79 19.75
N LEU A 265 0.91 -5.08 19.92
CA LEU A 265 1.41 -5.77 21.12
C LEU A 265 1.08 -5.01 22.42
N GLU A 266 0.95 -3.69 22.39
CA GLU A 266 0.49 -2.89 23.54
C GLU A 266 -1.05 -2.81 23.66
N ASN A 267 -1.74 -3.65 22.87
CA ASN A 267 -3.19 -3.74 22.79
C ASN A 267 -3.86 -2.45 22.30
N ASN A 268 -3.16 -1.64 21.50
CA ASN A 268 -3.75 -0.43 20.92
C ASN A 268 -4.55 -0.77 19.66
N PRO A 269 -5.69 -0.11 19.40
CA PRO A 269 -6.58 -0.44 18.29
C PRO A 269 -5.90 -0.27 16.92
N ALA A 270 -6.03 -1.28 16.06
CA ALA A 270 -5.51 -1.25 14.70
C ALA A 270 -6.53 -1.77 13.70
N PHE A 271 -6.79 -1.01 12.64
CA PHE A 271 -7.53 -1.44 11.47
C PHE A 271 -6.57 -2.00 10.42
N VAL A 272 -6.86 -3.20 9.92
CA VAL A 272 -6.12 -3.82 8.81
C VAL A 272 -7.12 -4.09 7.71
N HIS A 273 -7.12 -3.30 6.63
CA HIS A 273 -8.17 -3.41 5.62
C HIS A 273 -7.71 -2.91 4.25
N GLY A 274 -7.89 -3.78 3.25
CA GLY A 274 -7.43 -3.55 1.88
C GLY A 274 -5.90 -3.65 1.77
N GLY A 275 -5.41 -4.03 0.60
CA GLY A 275 -3.97 -4.23 0.39
C GLY A 275 -3.51 -4.11 -1.06
N PRO A 276 -3.76 -2.97 -1.74
CA PRO A 276 -3.33 -2.80 -3.12
C PRO A 276 -1.81 -2.68 -3.17
N PHE A 277 -1.19 -3.20 -4.23
CA PHE A 277 0.25 -3.11 -4.43
C PHE A 277 0.67 -1.68 -4.77
N GLY A 278 1.57 -1.08 -3.98
CA GLY A 278 2.00 0.31 -4.18
C GLY A 278 2.79 0.58 -5.47
N ASN A 279 3.21 -0.46 -6.21
CA ASN A 279 3.85 -0.30 -7.51
C ASN A 279 2.79 -0.06 -8.58
N ILE A 280 1.73 -0.88 -8.62
CA ILE A 280 0.74 -0.93 -9.72
C ILE A 280 -0.60 -0.27 -9.35
N ALA A 281 -0.80 0.01 -8.07
CA ALA A 281 -1.94 0.73 -7.53
C ALA A 281 -1.44 1.76 -6.50
N HIS A 282 -2.36 2.37 -5.75
CA HIS A 282 -2.05 3.47 -4.83
C HIS A 282 -1.33 3.02 -3.54
N GLY A 283 -1.34 1.73 -3.19
CA GLY A 283 -0.52 1.21 -2.09
C GLY A 283 -0.93 1.65 -0.69
N CYS A 284 -2.21 1.96 -0.44
CA CYS A 284 -2.70 2.45 0.86
C CYS A 284 -3.81 1.55 1.41
N SER A 285 -4.07 1.63 2.72
CA SER A 285 -5.24 0.97 3.34
C SER A 285 -6.54 1.65 2.89
N SER A 286 -7.68 1.03 3.17
CA SER A 286 -8.96 1.51 2.66
C SER A 286 -9.38 2.89 3.20
N VAL A 287 -10.10 3.65 2.39
CA VAL A 287 -10.75 4.90 2.81
C VAL A 287 -11.79 4.64 3.90
N VAL A 288 -12.55 3.54 3.85
CA VAL A 288 -13.55 3.19 4.88
C VAL A 288 -12.90 3.06 6.26
N SER A 289 -11.78 2.36 6.37
CA SER A 289 -11.06 2.19 7.65
C SER A 289 -10.50 3.52 8.17
N LEU A 290 -9.89 4.32 7.29
CA LEU A 290 -9.39 5.65 7.65
C LEU A 290 -10.53 6.57 8.13
N ASN A 291 -11.64 6.58 7.40
CA ASN A 291 -12.80 7.41 7.69
C ASN A 291 -13.48 7.05 9.01
N ALA A 292 -13.51 5.74 9.33
CA ALA A 292 -13.99 5.23 10.61
C ALA A 292 -13.04 5.64 11.75
N ALA A 293 -11.75 5.34 11.60
CA ALA A 293 -10.74 5.68 12.61
C ALA A 293 -10.72 7.18 12.94
N LEU A 294 -10.83 8.05 11.94
CA LEU A 294 -10.80 9.52 12.12
C LEU A 294 -12.01 10.09 12.86
N ARG A 295 -13.07 9.30 13.03
CA ARG A 295 -14.25 9.66 13.85
C ARG A 295 -14.24 9.00 15.22
N LEU A 296 -13.41 7.98 15.41
CA LEU A 296 -13.31 7.20 16.64
C LEU A 296 -12.11 7.58 17.51
N ALA A 297 -11.02 8.04 16.89
CA ALA A 297 -9.76 8.37 17.54
C ALA A 297 -9.39 9.85 17.35
N ASP A 298 -8.57 10.38 18.26
CA ASP A 298 -7.99 11.72 18.17
C ASP A 298 -6.81 11.74 17.19
N TRP A 299 -6.13 10.60 17.05
CA TRP A 299 -4.99 10.40 16.17
C TRP A 299 -5.14 9.13 15.36
N VAL A 300 -4.98 9.24 14.04
CA VAL A 300 -4.97 8.10 13.14
C VAL A 300 -3.64 8.06 12.42
N VAL A 301 -2.87 7.01 12.67
CA VAL A 301 -1.62 6.75 11.96
C VAL A 301 -1.93 5.80 10.81
N THR A 302 -1.46 6.11 9.62
CA THR A 302 -1.51 5.20 8.47
C THR A 302 -0.20 5.21 7.72
N GLU A 303 -0.05 4.34 6.72
CA GLU A 303 1.12 4.32 5.84
C GLU A 303 0.72 4.21 4.37
N ALA A 304 1.65 4.56 3.50
CA ALA A 304 1.58 4.26 2.08
C ALA A 304 2.78 3.41 1.66
N GLY A 305 2.59 2.47 0.73
CA GLY A 305 3.61 1.52 0.27
C GLY A 305 4.83 2.20 -0.39
N PHE A 306 6.02 1.61 -0.26
CA PHE A 306 7.29 2.17 -0.79
C PHE A 306 7.67 3.53 -0.20
N GLY A 307 8.47 4.34 -0.92
CA GLY A 307 8.91 5.67 -0.48
C GLY A 307 7.90 6.77 -0.77
N SER A 308 8.19 8.01 -0.37
CA SER A 308 7.27 9.15 -0.61
C SER A 308 7.09 9.50 -2.10
N ASP A 309 8.02 9.06 -2.95
CA ASP A 309 7.98 9.21 -4.41
C ASP A 309 6.92 8.33 -5.10
N LEU A 310 6.52 7.24 -4.45
CA LEU A 310 5.44 6.36 -4.93
C LEU A 310 4.25 6.41 -3.97
N GLY A 311 4.40 5.85 -2.76
CA GLY A 311 3.28 5.74 -1.82
C GLY A 311 2.77 7.09 -1.35
N GLY A 312 3.68 7.99 -0.94
CA GLY A 312 3.30 9.33 -0.47
C GLY A 312 2.59 10.14 -1.57
N GLU A 313 3.18 10.18 -2.75
CA GLU A 313 2.62 10.83 -3.94
C GLU A 313 1.22 10.28 -4.29
N LYS A 314 1.06 8.96 -4.34
CA LYS A 314 -0.23 8.32 -4.65
C LYS A 314 -1.26 8.47 -3.54
N PHE A 315 -0.83 8.50 -2.28
CA PHE A 315 -1.72 8.79 -1.16
C PHE A 315 -2.35 10.17 -1.32
N VAL A 316 -1.57 11.16 -1.76
CA VAL A 316 -2.10 12.52 -1.99
C VAL A 316 -2.89 12.59 -3.30
N ASN A 317 -2.28 12.26 -4.44
CA ASN A 317 -2.89 12.49 -5.74
C ASN A 317 -4.02 11.51 -6.11
N ILE A 318 -4.15 10.39 -5.41
CA ILE A 318 -5.25 9.43 -5.63
C ILE A 318 -6.16 9.35 -4.40
N VAL A 319 -5.63 8.92 -3.26
CA VAL A 319 -6.48 8.65 -2.08
C VAL A 319 -7.08 9.94 -1.52
N CYS A 320 -6.28 10.95 -1.21
CA CYS A 320 -6.77 12.23 -0.69
C CYS A 320 -7.63 12.96 -1.73
N ARG A 321 -7.24 12.93 -3.00
CA ARG A 321 -8.00 13.54 -4.10
C ARG A 321 -9.41 12.97 -4.23
N GLN A 322 -9.56 11.64 -4.19
CA GLN A 322 -10.88 11.00 -4.34
C GLN A 322 -11.71 10.97 -3.05
N SER A 323 -11.08 10.91 -1.88
CA SER A 323 -11.78 10.80 -0.59
C SER A 323 -12.01 12.12 0.14
N GLY A 324 -11.29 13.18 -0.25
CA GLY A 324 -11.26 14.45 0.49
C GLY A 324 -10.47 14.39 1.80
N LEU A 325 -9.83 13.25 2.12
CA LEU A 325 -8.96 13.13 3.29
C LEU A 325 -7.74 14.05 3.14
N LYS A 326 -7.24 14.53 4.29
CA LYS A 326 -6.07 15.40 4.36
C LYS A 326 -5.21 14.98 5.55
N PRO A 327 -3.92 14.64 5.34
CA PRO A 327 -2.99 14.40 6.42
C PRO A 327 -2.62 15.72 7.10
N ASP A 328 -2.56 15.69 8.43
CA ASP A 328 -2.18 16.81 9.29
C ASP A 328 -0.67 16.85 9.55
N CYS A 329 0.00 15.71 9.35
CA CYS A 329 1.45 15.55 9.48
C CYS A 329 1.90 14.32 8.69
N ALA A 330 3.17 14.30 8.29
CA ALA A 330 3.83 13.12 7.76
C ALA A 330 5.01 12.70 8.65
N VAL A 331 5.37 11.42 8.59
CA VAL A 331 6.59 10.87 9.16
C VAL A 331 7.39 10.21 8.05
N ILE A 332 8.65 10.61 7.88
CA ILE A 332 9.56 10.06 6.87
C ILE A 332 10.56 9.15 7.57
N VAL A 333 10.39 7.85 7.39
CA VAL A 333 11.22 6.82 8.02
C VAL A 333 12.51 6.60 7.22
N THR A 334 13.64 6.53 7.91
CA THR A 334 14.95 6.20 7.34
C THR A 334 15.82 5.42 8.34
N THR A 335 16.97 4.93 7.87
CA THR A 335 17.99 4.26 8.70
C THR A 335 19.39 4.70 8.25
N VAL A 336 20.36 4.71 9.17
CA VAL A 336 21.77 5.03 8.82
C VAL A 336 22.27 4.08 7.73
N ARG A 337 21.90 2.80 7.84
CA ARG A 337 22.27 1.74 6.88
C ARG A 337 21.69 1.97 5.49
N ALA A 338 20.41 2.36 5.38
CA ALA A 338 19.79 2.68 4.09
C ALA A 338 20.47 3.89 3.43
N LEU A 339 20.79 4.93 4.20
CA LEU A 339 21.52 6.09 3.68
C LEU A 339 22.92 5.70 3.21
N LYS A 340 23.70 4.95 4.00
CA LYS A 340 25.01 4.44 3.54
C LYS A 340 24.92 3.59 2.28
N PHE A 341 23.91 2.75 2.16
CA PHE A 341 23.66 1.97 0.94
C PHE A 341 23.41 2.87 -0.28
N HIS A 342 22.63 3.93 -0.09
CA HIS A 342 22.41 4.95 -1.11
C HIS A 342 23.67 5.76 -1.44
N GLY A 343 24.60 5.90 -0.49
CA GLY A 343 25.94 6.46 -0.71
C GLY A 343 26.89 5.57 -1.52
N GLY A 344 26.52 4.30 -1.73
CA GLY A 344 27.29 3.34 -2.52
C GLY A 344 27.87 2.18 -1.73
N MET A 345 27.66 2.12 -0.42
CA MET A 345 28.12 1.02 0.42
C MET A 345 27.41 -0.30 0.03
N THR A 346 28.14 -1.42 0.08
CA THR A 346 27.59 -2.75 -0.18
C THR A 346 26.88 -3.32 1.06
N LEU A 347 25.96 -4.28 0.85
CA LEU A 347 25.08 -4.80 1.91
C LEU A 347 25.83 -5.42 3.09
N ASP A 348 26.93 -6.10 2.81
CA ASP A 348 27.82 -6.77 3.76
C ASP A 348 28.59 -5.78 4.64
N CYS A 349 28.81 -4.55 4.17
CA CYS A 349 29.57 -3.54 4.89
C CYS A 349 28.70 -2.58 5.71
N LEU A 350 27.37 -2.62 5.60
CA LEU A 350 26.46 -1.62 6.20
C LEU A 350 26.55 -1.48 7.73
N ASN A 351 27.06 -2.50 8.43
CA ASN A 351 27.23 -2.46 9.89
C ASN A 351 28.51 -1.71 10.31
N GLN A 352 29.37 -1.33 9.38
CA GLN A 352 30.58 -0.57 9.65
C GLN A 352 30.26 0.93 9.66
N ARG A 353 30.86 1.66 10.60
CA ARG A 353 30.74 3.13 10.65
C ARG A 353 31.35 3.75 9.40
N ASP A 354 30.58 4.58 8.68
CA ASP A 354 31.07 5.29 7.49
C ASP A 354 30.28 6.59 7.25
N LEU A 355 30.83 7.70 7.74
CA LEU A 355 30.26 9.04 7.55
C LEU A 355 30.28 9.50 6.09
N TYR A 356 31.27 9.08 5.30
CA TYR A 356 31.39 9.51 3.90
C TYR A 356 30.23 8.93 3.07
N SER A 357 29.97 7.64 3.21
CA SER A 357 28.81 7.01 2.56
C SER A 357 27.48 7.55 3.09
N LEU A 358 27.39 7.84 4.39
CA LEU A 358 26.19 8.46 4.99
C LEU A 358 25.92 9.83 4.36
N GLU A 359 26.93 10.68 4.27
CA GLU A 359 26.83 12.01 3.66
C GLU A 359 26.45 11.94 2.18
N LYS A 360 27.08 11.03 1.42
CA LYS A 360 26.76 10.82 0.00
C LYS A 360 25.35 10.25 -0.22
N GLY A 361 24.80 9.54 0.76
CA GLY A 361 23.44 9.00 0.73
C GLY A 361 22.35 9.95 1.21
N PHE A 362 22.71 10.96 2.02
CA PHE A 362 21.80 11.97 2.56
C PHE A 362 20.89 12.66 1.51
N PRO A 363 21.34 12.96 0.28
CA PRO A 363 20.47 13.51 -0.76
C PRO A 363 19.19 12.72 -1.03
N ASN A 364 19.20 11.39 -0.83
CA ASN A 364 17.98 10.58 -0.94
C ASN A 364 16.92 11.02 0.06
N LEU A 365 17.29 11.09 1.35
CA LEU A 365 16.40 11.57 2.42
C LEU A 365 15.95 13.01 2.16
N LEU A 366 16.88 13.89 1.78
CA LEU A 366 16.56 15.29 1.52
C LEU A 366 15.50 15.42 0.42
N ARG A 367 15.61 14.66 -0.68
CA ARG A 367 14.59 14.66 -1.73
C ARG A 367 13.23 14.16 -1.22
N HIS A 368 13.20 13.13 -0.38
CA HIS A 368 11.93 12.67 0.20
C HIS A 368 11.29 13.71 1.11
N ILE A 369 12.08 14.49 1.86
CA ILE A 369 11.60 15.63 2.65
C ILE A 369 11.01 16.70 1.73
N GLN A 370 11.72 17.08 0.66
CA GLN A 370 11.24 18.07 -0.32
C GLN A 370 9.93 17.62 -1.00
N ILE A 371 9.82 16.34 -1.36
CA ILE A 371 8.57 15.79 -1.92
C ILE A 371 7.43 16.02 -0.93
N VAL A 372 7.61 15.66 0.34
CA VAL A 372 6.53 15.72 1.33
C VAL A 372 6.18 17.16 1.71
N GLU A 373 7.16 18.01 2.01
CA GLU A 373 6.91 19.37 2.49
C GLU A 373 6.65 20.37 1.35
N GLU A 374 7.43 20.32 0.27
CA GLU A 374 7.37 21.33 -0.80
C GLU A 374 6.37 20.93 -1.89
N VAL A 375 6.40 19.67 -2.35
CA VAL A 375 5.53 19.21 -3.46
C VAL A 375 4.13 18.87 -2.95
N LEU A 376 4.03 18.13 -1.83
CA LEU A 376 2.76 17.68 -1.29
C LEU A 376 2.18 18.63 -0.22
N GLY A 377 2.97 19.58 0.30
CA GLY A 377 2.49 20.58 1.24
C GLY A 377 2.14 20.04 2.63
N ILE A 378 2.76 18.93 3.04
CA ILE A 378 2.49 18.26 4.32
C ILE A 378 3.68 18.47 5.26
N PRO A 379 3.47 19.01 6.48
CA PRO A 379 4.57 19.17 7.42
C PRO A 379 5.06 17.79 7.90
N ALA A 380 6.38 17.59 7.96
CA ALA A 380 7.00 16.30 8.19
C ALA A 380 7.91 16.25 9.42
N VAL A 381 8.05 15.06 9.99
CA VAL A 381 9.08 14.70 10.98
C VAL A 381 9.90 13.54 10.42
N VAL A 382 11.22 13.62 10.50
CA VAL A 382 12.09 12.50 10.14
C VAL A 382 12.21 11.54 11.32
N ALA A 383 11.94 10.26 11.08
CA ALA A 383 12.11 9.19 12.06
C ALA A 383 13.29 8.30 11.66
N LEU A 384 14.34 8.29 12.48
CA LEU A 384 15.47 7.38 12.30
C LEU A 384 15.24 6.11 13.12
N ASN A 385 14.99 4.99 12.45
CA ASN A 385 14.97 3.70 13.12
C ASN A 385 16.39 3.27 13.46
N ARG A 386 16.69 3.17 14.76
CA ARG A 386 18.02 2.82 15.26
C ARG A 386 18.26 1.32 15.15
N PHE A 387 19.44 0.96 14.69
CA PHE A 387 19.99 -0.39 14.73
C PHE A 387 21.14 -0.48 15.74
N SER A 388 21.42 -1.70 16.21
CA SER A 388 22.50 -1.95 17.19
C SER A 388 23.89 -1.58 16.69
N ALA A 389 24.11 -1.63 15.37
CA ALA A 389 25.37 -1.28 14.73
C ALA A 389 25.52 0.22 14.40
N ASP A 390 24.48 1.03 14.61
CA ASP A 390 24.54 2.46 14.32
C ASP A 390 25.43 3.16 15.36
N SER A 391 26.41 3.93 14.89
CA SER A 391 27.28 4.69 15.78
C SER A 391 26.62 5.99 16.24
N GLY A 392 26.95 6.45 17.46
CA GLY A 392 26.48 7.75 17.96
C GLY A 392 26.92 8.90 17.06
N GLU A 393 28.12 8.82 16.49
CA GLU A 393 28.66 9.83 15.57
C GLU A 393 27.85 9.96 14.28
N GLU A 394 27.43 8.85 13.66
CA GLU A 394 26.57 8.86 12.46
C GLU A 394 25.19 9.47 12.75
N ILE A 395 24.62 9.12 13.91
CA ILE A 395 23.31 9.66 14.36
C ILE A 395 23.42 11.17 14.64
N ASP A 396 24.46 11.59 15.35
CA ASP A 396 24.71 12.99 15.69
C ASP A 396 24.97 13.82 14.43
N TRP A 397 25.72 13.29 13.47
CA TRP A 397 25.96 13.94 12.18
C TRP A 397 24.63 14.17 11.44
N LEU A 398 23.77 13.14 11.36
CA LEU A 398 22.48 13.25 10.68
C LEU A 398 21.55 14.25 11.39
N GLY A 399 21.49 14.20 12.71
CA GLY A 399 20.71 15.14 13.53
C GLY A 399 21.16 16.58 13.35
N LYS A 400 22.48 16.85 13.38
CA LYS A 400 23.05 18.19 13.10
C LYS A 400 22.73 18.67 11.68
N ARG A 401 22.81 17.77 10.69
CA ARG A 401 22.55 18.11 9.29
C ARG A 401 21.08 18.43 9.03
N LEU A 402 20.15 17.69 9.64
CA LEU A 402 18.71 17.99 9.54
C LEU A 402 18.35 19.25 10.33
N GLY A 403 18.92 19.42 11.52
CA GLY A 403 18.72 20.60 12.37
C GLY A 403 19.17 21.90 11.70
N SER A 404 20.32 21.90 11.00
CA SER A 404 20.79 23.09 10.26
C SER A 404 19.91 23.46 9.06
N LEU A 405 19.10 22.52 8.57
CA LEU A 405 18.09 22.74 7.52
C LEU A 405 16.69 23.00 8.10
N GLY A 406 16.52 22.97 9.43
CA GLY A 406 15.25 23.22 10.10
C GLY A 406 14.26 22.05 10.10
N TYR A 407 14.72 20.83 9.80
CA TYR A 407 13.85 19.64 9.77
C TYR A 407 13.81 18.92 11.13
N PRO A 408 12.61 18.66 11.71
CA PRO A 408 12.47 17.87 12.93
C PRO A 408 12.96 16.43 12.74
N PHE A 409 13.66 15.90 13.74
CA PHE A 409 14.33 14.60 13.68
C PHE A 409 14.23 13.88 15.02
N ALA A 410 13.69 12.66 15.02
CA ALA A 410 13.59 11.79 16.20
C ALA A 410 14.30 10.46 15.98
N VAL A 411 15.08 10.02 16.97
CA VAL A 411 15.67 8.68 17.00
C VAL A 411 14.67 7.72 17.62
N CYS A 412 14.43 6.60 16.94
CA CYS A 412 13.37 5.66 17.26
C CYS A 412 13.93 4.29 17.65
N ASN A 413 13.55 3.82 18.84
CA ASN A 413 13.94 2.52 19.42
C ASN A 413 12.76 1.58 19.64
N HIS A 414 11.60 1.85 19.04
CA HIS A 414 10.36 1.09 19.30
C HIS A 414 10.45 -0.39 18.90
N TRP A 415 11.35 -0.76 17.99
CA TRP A 415 11.64 -2.18 17.73
C TRP A 415 12.13 -2.92 18.99
N ALA A 416 12.95 -2.27 19.83
CA ALA A 416 13.47 -2.87 21.07
C ALA A 416 12.69 -2.48 22.33
N GLN A 417 11.93 -1.38 22.30
CA GLN A 417 11.34 -0.76 23.50
C GLN A 417 9.82 -0.53 23.40
N GLY A 418 9.16 -0.98 22.32
CA GLY A 418 7.73 -0.75 22.09
C GLY A 418 7.40 0.75 21.99
N GLY A 419 6.23 1.16 22.48
CA GLY A 419 5.80 2.56 22.44
C GLY A 419 6.74 3.52 23.19
N GLU A 420 7.47 3.03 24.19
CA GLU A 420 8.45 3.84 24.94
C GLU A 420 9.54 4.38 24.01
N GLY A 421 10.01 3.53 23.09
CA GLY A 421 11.03 3.89 22.11
C GLY A 421 10.56 4.81 20.99
N ALA A 422 9.30 5.26 21.01
CA ALA A 422 8.71 6.20 20.05
C ALA A 422 8.13 7.46 20.71
N LEU A 423 8.32 7.68 22.01
CA LEU A 423 7.76 8.85 22.71
C LEU A 423 8.27 10.18 22.15
N GLU A 424 9.55 10.29 21.79
CA GLU A 424 10.10 11.50 21.19
C GLU A 424 9.46 11.80 19.83
N LEU A 425 9.38 10.79 18.95
CA LEU A 425 8.69 10.90 17.67
C LEU A 425 7.23 11.33 17.85
N ALA A 426 6.52 10.71 18.79
CA ALA A 426 5.14 11.06 19.09
C ALA A 426 5.00 12.53 19.52
N ARG A 427 5.85 13.02 20.43
CA ARG A 427 5.86 14.44 20.84
C ARG A 427 6.13 15.39 19.65
N MET A 428 7.11 15.06 18.81
CA MET A 428 7.40 15.87 17.62
C MET A 428 6.25 15.88 16.62
N VAL A 429 5.54 14.75 16.44
CA VAL A 429 4.33 14.70 15.60
C VAL A 429 3.21 15.56 16.20
N LEU A 430 2.99 15.52 17.53
CA LEU A 430 2.03 16.38 18.21
C LEU A 430 2.34 17.86 17.93
N GLU A 431 3.60 18.25 18.07
CA GLU A 431 4.07 19.63 17.86
C GLU A 431 3.98 20.05 16.38
N ARG A 432 4.54 19.26 15.47
CA ARG A 432 4.59 19.55 14.03
C ARG A 432 3.19 19.69 13.43
N SER A 433 2.23 18.88 13.89
CA SER A 433 0.82 18.96 13.47
C SER A 433 0.07 20.24 13.90
N ARG A 434 0.64 21.06 14.78
CA ARG A 434 0.03 22.33 15.22
C ARG A 434 0.35 23.48 14.29
N GLN A 435 1.28 23.29 13.34
CA GLN A 435 1.61 24.32 12.37
C GLN A 435 0.40 24.62 11.46
N LEU A 436 -0.04 25.88 11.47
CA LEU A 436 -1.27 26.34 10.81
C LEU A 436 -1.19 26.39 9.28
N ASN A 437 -0.03 26.08 8.69
CA ASN A 437 0.26 26.27 7.27
C ASN A 437 0.16 24.99 6.42
N CYS A 438 -0.46 23.91 6.93
CA CYS A 438 -0.66 22.68 6.15
C CYS A 438 -1.65 22.93 4.99
N LYS A 439 -1.15 23.26 3.80
CA LYS A 439 -1.90 23.32 2.55
C LYS A 439 -1.54 22.11 1.72
N LEU A 440 -2.37 21.06 1.80
CA LEU A 440 -2.22 19.88 0.96
C LEU A 440 -2.20 20.31 -0.51
N ASN A 441 -1.11 19.99 -1.20
CA ASN A 441 -0.90 20.31 -2.60
C ASN A 441 -0.94 19.04 -3.44
N PHE A 442 -1.60 19.14 -4.60
CA PHE A 442 -1.55 18.10 -5.61
C PHE A 442 -0.42 18.40 -6.61
N THR A 443 0.24 17.36 -7.10
CA THR A 443 1.38 17.51 -8.03
C THR A 443 0.96 18.09 -9.39
N TYR A 444 -0.32 17.94 -9.73
CA TYR A 444 -0.94 18.38 -10.99
C TYR A 444 -2.44 18.65 -10.78
N ALA A 445 -3.03 19.49 -11.63
CA ALA A 445 -4.46 19.82 -11.63
C ALA A 445 -5.27 18.74 -12.38
N ASP A 446 -6.57 18.65 -12.10
CA ASP A 446 -7.46 17.68 -12.76
C ASP A 446 -7.59 17.95 -14.26
N GLY A 447 -7.64 19.22 -14.67
CA GLY A 447 -7.73 19.65 -16.07
C GLY A 447 -6.40 19.76 -16.82
N ASP A 448 -5.28 19.35 -16.22
CA ASP A 448 -4.03 19.25 -16.97
C ASP A 448 -4.14 18.14 -18.03
N PRO A 449 -3.60 18.32 -19.25
CA PRO A 449 -3.48 17.22 -20.21
C PRO A 449 -2.75 16.02 -19.60
N LEU A 450 -3.11 14.80 -20.00
CA LEU A 450 -2.56 13.57 -19.41
C LEU A 450 -1.03 13.53 -19.45
N ILE A 451 -0.44 13.94 -20.58
CA ILE A 451 1.02 14.03 -20.70
C ILE A 451 1.64 15.00 -19.70
N LYS A 452 0.97 16.13 -19.42
CA LYS A 452 1.44 17.14 -18.46
C LYS A 452 1.35 16.64 -17.03
N LYS A 453 0.35 15.81 -16.69
CA LYS A 453 0.28 15.13 -15.39
C LYS A 453 1.50 14.24 -15.17
N ILE A 454 1.86 13.43 -16.18
CA ILE A 454 3.03 12.54 -16.15
C ILE A 454 4.32 13.35 -16.03
N GLU A 455 4.49 14.42 -16.84
CA GLU A 455 5.66 15.30 -16.78
C GLU A 455 5.81 15.96 -15.40
N LYS A 456 4.73 16.51 -14.82
CA LYS A 456 4.78 17.15 -13.50
C LYS A 456 5.25 16.17 -12.41
N ILE A 457 4.80 14.91 -12.44
CA ILE A 457 5.32 13.91 -11.50
C ILE A 457 6.81 13.62 -11.79
N ALA A 458 7.17 13.38 -13.05
CA ALA A 458 8.53 13.07 -13.44
C ALA A 458 9.55 14.16 -13.03
N LEU A 459 9.21 15.42 -13.28
CA LEU A 459 10.09 16.56 -13.02
C LEU A 459 10.11 16.95 -11.53
N ASN A 460 8.94 17.02 -10.88
CA ASN A 460 8.85 17.57 -9.52
C ASN A 460 9.11 16.53 -8.44
N VAL A 461 8.73 15.27 -8.67
CA VAL A 461 8.90 14.18 -7.70
C VAL A 461 10.19 13.41 -7.99
N TYR A 462 10.40 13.01 -9.25
CA TYR A 462 11.54 12.15 -9.60
C TYR A 462 12.81 12.92 -9.95
N ARG A 463 12.72 14.22 -10.23
CA ARG A 463 13.81 15.03 -10.79
C ARG A 463 14.37 14.44 -12.10
N ALA A 464 13.49 13.81 -12.89
CA ALA A 464 13.79 13.42 -14.26
C ALA A 464 14.12 14.67 -15.10
N GLY A 465 14.94 14.52 -16.13
CA GLY A 465 15.21 15.60 -17.10
C GLY A 465 14.19 15.65 -18.24
N SER A 466 13.65 14.49 -18.59
CA SER A 466 12.69 14.32 -19.68
C SER A 466 11.81 13.09 -19.44
N ILE A 467 10.73 13.00 -20.21
CA ILE A 467 9.96 11.77 -20.37
C ILE A 467 10.12 11.26 -21.80
N ALA A 468 10.17 9.95 -21.97
CA ALA A 468 10.12 9.30 -23.27
C ALA A 468 8.93 8.35 -23.31
N LEU A 469 8.19 8.36 -24.42
CA LEU A 469 7.01 7.52 -24.60
C LEU A 469 7.29 6.45 -25.65
N HIS A 470 6.95 5.22 -25.33
CA HIS A 470 6.82 4.18 -26.35
C HIS A 470 5.71 4.56 -27.34
N PRO A 471 5.81 4.22 -28.65
CA PRO A 471 4.76 4.54 -29.63
C PRO A 471 3.37 4.02 -29.23
N HIS A 472 3.32 2.86 -28.56
CA HIS A 472 2.06 2.33 -28.02
C HIS A 472 1.44 3.24 -26.95
N ALA A 473 2.25 3.74 -26.02
CA ALA A 473 1.80 4.67 -24.99
C ALA A 473 1.27 5.99 -25.59
N GLN A 474 1.87 6.47 -26.68
CA GLN A 474 1.38 7.66 -27.39
C GLN A 474 -0.03 7.44 -27.96
N GLU A 475 -0.29 6.27 -28.54
CA GLU A 475 -1.62 5.93 -29.05
C GLU A 475 -2.63 5.73 -27.90
N GLU A 476 -2.23 5.11 -26.80
CA GLU A 476 -3.08 4.95 -25.62
C GLU A 476 -3.47 6.31 -25.01
N ILE A 477 -2.55 7.27 -24.91
CA ILE A 477 -2.86 8.64 -24.47
C ILE A 477 -3.96 9.24 -25.36
N LYS A 478 -3.81 9.16 -26.69
CA LYS A 478 -4.83 9.67 -27.64
C LYS A 478 -6.17 8.96 -27.50
N VAL A 479 -6.17 7.66 -27.19
CA VAL A 479 -7.42 6.92 -26.93
C VAL A 479 -8.07 7.41 -25.65
N ILE A 480 -7.31 7.56 -24.57
CA ILE A 480 -7.80 8.02 -23.26
C ILE A 480 -8.39 9.44 -23.36
N GLU A 481 -7.72 10.34 -24.06
CA GLU A 481 -8.20 11.72 -24.28
C GLU A 481 -9.46 11.75 -25.14
N ARG A 482 -9.55 10.93 -26.20
CA ARG A 482 -10.79 10.80 -27.01
C ARG A 482 -11.97 10.23 -26.23
N GLN A 483 -11.68 9.45 -25.19
CA GLN A 483 -12.69 8.91 -24.28
C GLN A 483 -13.01 9.87 -23.12
N GLU A 484 -12.38 11.05 -23.08
CA GLU A 484 -12.55 12.06 -22.02
C GLU A 484 -12.21 11.51 -20.63
N LEU A 485 -11.32 10.51 -20.56
CA LEU A 485 -10.88 9.86 -19.31
C LEU A 485 -9.57 10.47 -18.78
N ASP A 486 -8.98 11.42 -19.50
CA ASP A 486 -7.73 12.08 -19.15
C ASP A 486 -7.83 12.95 -17.90
N HIS A 487 -9.05 13.32 -17.45
CA HIS A 487 -9.30 13.99 -16.17
C HIS A 487 -8.92 13.15 -14.94
N LEU A 488 -8.86 11.82 -15.08
CA LEU A 488 -8.52 10.92 -13.99
C LEU A 488 -7.08 11.17 -13.45
N PRO A 489 -6.83 10.89 -12.16
CA PRO A 489 -5.49 10.94 -11.59
C PRO A 489 -4.59 9.84 -12.17
N VAL A 490 -3.29 10.09 -12.14
CA VAL A 490 -2.23 9.19 -12.63
C VAL A 490 -1.64 8.36 -11.49
N CYS A 491 -1.48 7.06 -11.71
CA CYS A 491 -0.78 6.12 -10.85
C CYS A 491 0.51 5.66 -11.54
N MET A 492 1.65 6.25 -11.17
CA MET A 492 2.95 5.87 -11.74
C MET A 492 3.41 4.50 -11.23
N ALA A 493 3.66 3.57 -12.14
CA ALA A 493 4.26 2.29 -11.85
C ALA A 493 5.70 2.28 -12.36
N LYS A 494 6.67 2.57 -11.47
CA LYS A 494 8.11 2.44 -11.70
C LYS A 494 8.75 1.54 -10.62
N THR A 495 10.02 1.19 -10.79
CA THR A 495 10.77 0.53 -9.71
C THR A 495 10.71 1.36 -8.43
N GLN A 496 10.54 0.69 -7.30
CA GLN A 496 10.57 1.31 -5.99
C GLN A 496 11.99 1.63 -5.52
N TYR A 497 13.03 1.08 -6.16
CA TYR A 497 14.41 1.13 -5.65
C TYR A 497 15.20 2.36 -6.11
N SER A 498 14.57 3.27 -6.86
CA SER A 498 15.21 4.46 -7.41
C SER A 498 14.15 5.52 -7.74
N PHE A 499 14.53 6.79 -7.74
CA PHE A 499 13.70 7.85 -8.32
C PHE A 499 13.55 7.71 -9.84
N SER A 500 14.48 7.02 -10.50
CA SER A 500 14.42 6.71 -11.94
C SER A 500 13.72 5.38 -12.23
N VAL A 501 13.71 4.96 -13.50
CA VAL A 501 13.29 3.61 -13.91
C VAL A 501 14.39 2.55 -13.77
N ASP A 502 15.63 2.96 -13.49
CA ASP A 502 16.77 2.04 -13.29
C ASP A 502 17.00 1.80 -11.79
N PRO A 503 16.74 0.58 -11.28
CA PRO A 503 16.93 0.26 -9.85
C PRO A 503 18.38 0.33 -9.39
N ARG A 504 19.36 0.42 -10.30
CA ARG A 504 20.79 0.52 -9.97
C ARG A 504 21.20 1.95 -9.63
N LEU A 505 20.42 2.95 -10.05
CA LEU A 505 20.70 4.36 -9.76
C LEU A 505 20.26 4.71 -8.33
N ARG A 506 21.20 4.60 -7.39
CA ARG A 506 20.98 4.85 -5.95
C ARG A 506 21.10 6.35 -5.62
N GLY A 507 20.73 6.71 -4.38
CA GLY A 507 20.84 8.08 -3.91
C GLY A 507 19.68 8.92 -4.45
N ALA A 508 20.01 10.05 -5.07
CA ALA A 508 19.04 10.99 -5.60
C ALA A 508 19.43 11.35 -7.05
N PRO A 509 19.31 10.42 -8.03
CA PRO A 509 19.68 10.70 -9.42
C PRO A 509 18.86 11.86 -10.00
N GLU A 510 19.47 12.68 -10.86
CA GLU A 510 18.84 13.82 -11.52
C GLU A 510 19.08 13.80 -13.01
N GLY A 511 18.17 14.39 -13.78
CA GLY A 511 18.33 14.53 -15.22
C GLY A 511 18.17 13.23 -16.01
N HIS A 512 17.76 12.13 -15.36
CA HIS A 512 17.46 10.87 -16.05
C HIS A 512 16.19 10.98 -16.89
N GLU A 513 16.10 10.15 -17.93
CA GLU A 513 14.89 10.02 -18.73
C GLU A 513 13.92 9.03 -18.08
N LEU A 514 12.64 9.41 -17.97
CA LEU A 514 11.57 8.52 -17.52
C LEU A 514 10.88 7.88 -18.74
N PHE A 515 11.17 6.60 -19.00
CA PHE A 515 10.53 5.87 -20.10
C PHE A 515 9.18 5.28 -19.71
N VAL A 516 8.11 5.68 -20.41
CA VAL A 516 6.74 5.19 -20.27
C VAL A 516 6.43 4.19 -21.37
N ARG A 517 6.08 2.97 -20.96
CA ARG A 517 5.86 1.82 -21.86
C ARG A 517 4.43 1.72 -22.36
N GLU A 518 3.48 1.85 -21.44
CA GLU A 518 2.05 1.66 -21.70
C GLU A 518 1.22 2.37 -20.62
N LEU A 519 -0.03 2.67 -20.92
CA LEU A 519 -1.02 3.24 -20.02
C LEU A 519 -2.25 2.34 -19.97
N ARG A 520 -2.78 2.13 -18.77
CA ARG A 520 -4.02 1.36 -18.57
C ARG A 520 -5.01 2.16 -17.75
N VAL A 521 -6.25 2.21 -18.18
CA VAL A 521 -7.31 2.85 -17.40
C VAL A 521 -7.87 1.85 -16.41
N ALA A 522 -7.81 2.17 -15.12
CA ALA A 522 -8.55 1.49 -14.07
C ALA A 522 -9.83 2.32 -13.82
N ALA A 523 -10.82 2.13 -14.68
CA ALA A 523 -12.01 2.99 -14.77
C ALA A 523 -12.84 2.97 -13.48
N GLY A 524 -13.02 1.79 -12.88
CA GLY A 524 -13.71 1.63 -11.60
C GLY A 524 -12.91 2.17 -10.42
N ALA A 525 -11.59 1.99 -10.43
CA ALA A 525 -10.72 2.62 -9.43
C ALA A 525 -10.53 4.14 -9.65
N LYS A 526 -10.93 4.65 -10.81
CA LYS A 526 -10.87 6.07 -11.22
C LYS A 526 -9.45 6.61 -11.22
N TYR A 527 -8.52 5.90 -11.86
CA TYR A 527 -7.17 6.40 -12.16
C TYR A 527 -6.60 5.78 -13.44
N ILE A 528 -5.54 6.39 -13.98
CA ILE A 528 -4.77 5.90 -15.12
C ILE A 528 -3.45 5.34 -14.60
N LEU A 529 -3.22 4.05 -14.77
CA LEU A 529 -1.96 3.38 -14.49
C LEU A 529 -0.95 3.69 -15.59
N VAL A 530 0.19 4.25 -15.22
CA VAL A 530 1.28 4.58 -16.16
C VAL A 530 2.46 3.66 -15.87
N LEU A 531 2.68 2.68 -16.75
CA LEU A 531 3.72 1.67 -16.56
C LEU A 531 5.05 2.17 -17.14
N CYS A 532 6.04 2.32 -16.26
CA CYS A 532 7.38 2.77 -16.54
C CYS A 532 8.38 1.63 -16.34
N GLY A 533 9.31 1.47 -17.28
CA GLY A 533 10.30 0.39 -17.25
C GLY A 533 9.68 -1.02 -17.23
N GLU A 534 10.40 -1.98 -16.62
CA GLU A 534 9.98 -3.38 -16.55
C GLU A 534 9.31 -3.71 -15.20
N ILE A 535 7.99 -3.51 -15.11
CA ILE A 535 7.19 -3.93 -13.96
C ILE A 535 6.31 -5.11 -14.31
N TYR A 536 6.30 -6.07 -13.39
CA TYR A 536 5.42 -7.24 -13.42
C TYR A 536 4.36 -7.13 -12.33
N THR A 537 3.13 -7.41 -12.72
CA THR A 537 1.93 -7.49 -11.88
C THR A 537 1.78 -8.83 -11.16
N MET A 538 2.44 -9.87 -11.68
CA MET A 538 2.58 -11.17 -11.04
C MET A 538 4.05 -11.43 -10.65
N PRO A 539 4.40 -11.37 -9.35
CA PRO A 539 5.74 -11.73 -8.88
C PRO A 539 6.03 -13.23 -9.05
N GLY A 540 7.30 -13.61 -9.03
CA GLY A 540 7.72 -15.02 -9.04
C GLY A 540 8.40 -15.42 -7.73
N LEU A 541 8.37 -16.70 -7.39
CA LEU A 541 9.15 -17.26 -6.28
C LEU A 541 10.67 -17.16 -6.54
N PRO A 542 11.51 -16.96 -5.51
CA PRO A 542 12.97 -16.96 -5.63
C PRO A 542 13.52 -18.38 -5.84
N LYS A 543 14.84 -18.51 -6.00
CA LYS A 543 15.53 -19.82 -6.13
C LYS A 543 15.27 -20.74 -4.93
N VAL A 544 15.24 -20.18 -3.73
CA VAL A 544 14.90 -20.88 -2.49
C VAL A 544 13.75 -20.12 -1.83
N PRO A 545 12.50 -20.57 -2.00
CA PRO A 545 11.34 -19.90 -1.43
C PRO A 545 11.29 -20.08 0.09
N ALA A 546 10.73 -19.08 0.79
CA ALA A 546 10.50 -19.16 2.24
C ALA A 546 9.59 -20.33 2.61
N SER A 547 8.71 -20.78 1.69
CA SER A 547 7.87 -21.96 1.90
C SER A 547 8.65 -23.24 2.23
N SER A 548 9.92 -23.36 1.81
CA SER A 548 10.76 -24.52 2.12
C SER A 548 11.13 -24.66 3.60
N SER A 549 10.93 -23.60 4.41
CA SER A 549 11.18 -23.62 5.86
C SER A 549 9.90 -23.52 6.69
N MET A 550 8.72 -23.56 6.06
CA MET A 550 7.42 -23.49 6.73
C MET A 550 6.83 -24.89 6.95
N ASP A 551 6.17 -25.09 8.09
CA ASP A 551 5.53 -26.35 8.46
C ASP A 551 4.42 -26.11 9.51
N ILE A 552 3.76 -27.16 9.98
CA ILE A 552 2.86 -27.12 11.16
C ILE A 552 3.27 -28.19 12.18
N ASP A 553 3.05 -27.95 13.48
CA ASP A 553 3.17 -28.99 14.52
C ASP A 553 1.88 -29.81 14.70
N GLU A 554 1.93 -30.81 15.58
CA GLU A 554 0.80 -31.71 15.90
C GLU A 554 -0.38 -30.95 16.54
N GLU A 555 -0.12 -29.79 17.13
CA GLU A 555 -1.11 -28.88 17.69
C GLU A 555 -1.67 -27.88 16.66
N GLY A 556 -1.24 -27.95 15.40
CA GLY A 556 -1.67 -27.09 14.32
C GLY A 556 -1.09 -25.67 14.36
N LYS A 557 -0.01 -25.43 15.12
CA LYS A 557 0.70 -24.15 15.12
C LYS A 557 1.69 -24.09 13.97
N VAL A 558 1.78 -22.91 13.36
CA VAL A 558 2.69 -22.72 12.24
C VAL A 558 4.15 -22.65 12.70
N ILE A 559 5.04 -23.33 11.98
CA ILE A 559 6.49 -23.32 12.16
C ILE A 559 7.11 -22.62 10.95
N GLY A 560 8.22 -21.91 11.16
CA GLY A 560 8.97 -21.25 10.10
C GLY A 560 8.86 -19.73 10.15
N THR A 561 9.31 -19.08 9.09
CA THR A 561 9.31 -17.61 9.00
C THR A 561 8.00 -17.11 8.42
N ILE A 562 7.21 -16.40 9.23
CA ILE A 562 6.05 -15.59 8.79
C ILE A 562 6.31 -14.12 9.10
#